data_AF-A0A835MFR5-F1
#
_entry.id   AF-A0A835MFR5-F1
#
_cell.length_a   1.000
_cell.length_b   1.000
_cell.length_c   1.000
_cell.angle_alpha   90.00
_cell.angle_beta   90.00
_cell.angle_gamma   90.00
#
_symmetry.space_group_name_H-M   'P 1'
#
loop_
_entity.id
_entity.type
_entity.pdbx_description
1 polymer ?
#
loop_
_entity_poly.entity_id
_entity_poly.type
_entity_poly.pdbx_seq_one_letter_code
_entity_poly.pdbx_strand_id
1 'polypeptide(L)'
;MEDGEMHNMMKLEPQFNDPYLSTSLQDFWGRRWNLMVTSILRPIAYEPIVTTCKNVIGLKWAQGIAILGTFAVSALMHELIFYHLGRVKPTWEITWFFLLHGVCLTVEIALKKAVKGRWQFPRSMQTILTIGFVVATGFWLFFPPFVVCKAVDRAIEEYAAVRVYLKKAGPKMGGDLINFLLIWVSAVALLCYCHKIGQLIHRGTARVLAILPVVCIFLVMPLGILTLSPRAITSFFLSWLANFKLLLFVFDQGPLSSNPPLSLPHTPSQKISSKGLKSHLNYALKFFLLVMIGYIYTKEDYFHPKIILFLYVIHIYIGLELILAMFGVLARACLGVELEPQFDEPYLASSLQDFWGKRWNLMVTSILHPTVYSPIRSAFSRWIGKKWASLPAVIGTFLVSGLMHELIFYHIGRQKPKWEVTCFFLLHGFCLAIEMVIKREIKGTWGLPRVVAAPTVVGFVVVTAMWLFMPTVIRSKIDAEARMEAIALINCVEGVYIYLKDVFMNHKL
;
A
#
# COMPACT_ATOMS: atom_id res chain seq x y z
N MET A 1 -22.07 -3.32 23.59
CA MET A 1 -22.89 -2.70 22.53
C MET A 1 -22.16 -1.51 21.88
N GLU A 2 -20.89 -1.27 22.21
CA GLU A 2 -20.11 -0.09 21.77
C GLU A 2 -19.16 -0.37 20.59
N ASP A 3 -18.79 -1.63 20.31
CA ASP A 3 -17.84 -1.95 19.23
C ASP A 3 -18.42 -1.79 17.81
N GLY A 4 -19.75 -1.87 17.67
CA GLY A 4 -20.43 -1.76 16.39
C GLY A 4 -20.56 -0.33 15.87
N GLU A 5 -20.72 0.65 16.77
CA GLU A 5 -20.81 2.07 16.39
C GLU A 5 -19.43 2.65 16.05
N MET A 6 -18.39 2.27 16.80
CA MET A 6 -17.01 2.71 16.53
C MET A 6 -16.47 2.16 15.20
N HIS A 7 -16.87 0.95 14.81
CA HIS A 7 -16.49 0.36 13.51
C HIS A 7 -17.16 1.08 12.32
N ASN A 8 -18.35 1.65 12.50
CA ASN A 8 -18.99 2.47 11.48
C ASN A 8 -18.39 3.89 11.38
N MET A 9 -17.86 4.45 12.48
CA MET A 9 -17.15 5.74 12.43
C MET A 9 -15.82 5.70 11.66
N MET A 10 -15.22 4.52 11.46
CA MET A 10 -13.96 4.34 10.70
C MET A 10 -14.13 4.12 9.20
N LYS A 11 -15.37 3.96 8.70
CA LYS A 11 -15.57 4.01 7.25
C LYS A 11 -15.46 5.46 6.80
N LEU A 12 -14.42 5.78 6.03
CA LEU A 12 -14.33 7.08 5.37
C LEU A 12 -15.62 7.29 4.57
N GLU A 13 -16.42 8.27 4.97
CA GLU A 13 -17.55 8.71 4.15
C GLU A 13 -16.99 9.15 2.79
N PRO A 14 -17.60 8.71 1.67
CA PRO A 14 -17.15 9.15 0.36
C PRO A 14 -17.23 10.67 0.28
N GLN A 15 -16.11 11.34 -0.02
CA GLN A 15 -16.07 12.79 -0.05
C GLN A 15 -16.98 13.37 -1.14
N PHE A 16 -17.15 12.64 -2.24
CA PHE A 16 -17.99 13.04 -3.37
C PHE A 16 -18.89 11.88 -3.79
N ASN A 17 -20.09 12.22 -4.27
CA ASN A 17 -21.06 11.26 -4.79
C ASN A 17 -21.63 11.77 -6.12
N ASP A 18 -20.84 11.60 -7.19
CA ASP A 18 -21.16 12.05 -8.56
C ASP A 18 -21.79 13.46 -8.61
N PRO A 19 -21.07 14.51 -8.19
CA PRO A 19 -21.60 15.87 -8.10
C PRO A 19 -22.03 16.45 -9.45
N TYR A 20 -21.49 15.93 -10.56
CA TYR A 20 -21.89 16.33 -11.92
C TYR A 20 -23.30 15.82 -12.31
N LEU A 21 -23.91 14.94 -11.51
CA LEU A 21 -25.29 14.47 -11.70
C LEU A 21 -26.30 15.24 -10.83
N SER A 22 -25.87 16.30 -10.14
CA SER A 22 -26.74 17.10 -9.28
C SER A 22 -27.89 17.74 -10.05
N THR A 23 -29.11 17.54 -9.57
CA THR A 23 -30.33 18.10 -10.20
C THR A 23 -30.77 19.41 -9.54
N SER A 24 -30.13 19.81 -8.45
CA SER A 24 -30.43 21.08 -7.76
C SER A 24 -29.31 21.45 -6.80
N LEU A 25 -29.26 22.70 -6.33
CA LEU A 25 -28.24 23.15 -5.37
C LEU A 25 -28.35 22.38 -4.06
N GLN A 26 -29.58 22.03 -3.66
CA GLN A 26 -29.81 21.19 -2.48
C GLN A 26 -29.22 19.78 -2.64
N ASP A 27 -29.30 19.20 -3.83
CA ASP A 27 -28.73 17.89 -4.14
C ASP A 27 -27.19 17.97 -4.24
N PHE A 28 -26.66 19.05 -4.83
CA PHE A 28 -25.23 19.31 -4.92
C PHE A 28 -24.59 19.44 -3.53
N TRP A 29 -24.95 20.46 -2.75
CA TRP A 29 -24.32 20.74 -1.46
C TRP A 29 -24.70 19.75 -0.36
N GLY A 30 -25.92 19.20 -0.42
CA GLY A 30 -26.43 18.34 0.65
C GLY A 30 -26.06 16.86 0.53
N ARG A 31 -25.82 16.35 -0.69
CA ARG A 31 -25.74 14.91 -0.94
C ARG A 31 -24.61 14.45 -1.85
N ARG A 32 -23.92 15.37 -2.53
CA ARG A 32 -22.98 15.00 -3.61
C ARG A 32 -21.63 15.69 -3.55
N TRP A 33 -21.56 16.90 -2.99
CA TRP A 33 -20.34 17.70 -2.90
C TRP A 33 -19.81 17.75 -1.47
N ASN A 34 -18.55 17.33 -1.30
CA ASN A 34 -17.78 17.41 -0.06
C ASN A 34 -18.57 16.99 1.19
N LEU A 35 -19.04 15.74 1.20
CA LEU A 35 -19.91 15.20 2.25
C LEU A 35 -19.27 15.24 3.64
N MET A 36 -17.94 15.11 3.71
CA MET A 36 -17.17 15.24 4.94
C MET A 36 -17.31 16.66 5.55
N VAL A 37 -17.23 17.71 4.75
CA VAL A 37 -17.43 19.08 5.25
C VAL A 37 -18.88 19.28 5.68
N THR A 38 -19.84 18.71 4.95
CA THR A 38 -21.26 18.75 5.35
C THR A 38 -21.51 18.02 6.67
N SER A 39 -20.87 16.88 6.92
CA SER A 39 -21.01 16.14 8.18
C SER A 39 -20.35 16.86 9.37
N ILE A 40 -19.29 17.63 9.13
CA ILE A 40 -18.64 18.49 10.14
C ILE A 40 -19.49 19.74 10.44
N LEU A 41 -19.94 20.46 9.41
CA LEU A 41 -20.65 21.72 9.58
C LEU A 41 -22.08 21.56 10.12
N ARG A 42 -22.69 20.38 9.94
CA ARG A 42 -24.04 20.09 10.44
C ARG A 42 -24.16 20.22 11.98
N PRO A 43 -23.37 19.49 12.80
CA PRO A 43 -23.43 19.64 14.25
C PRO A 43 -22.78 20.93 14.76
N ILE A 44 -21.81 21.51 14.03
CA ILE A 44 -21.07 22.70 14.47
C ILE A 44 -21.82 24.01 14.21
N ALA A 45 -22.47 24.13 13.05
CA ALA A 45 -23.13 25.37 12.63
C ALA A 45 -24.64 25.18 12.47
N TYR A 46 -25.07 24.20 11.67
CA TYR A 46 -26.48 24.10 11.29
C TYR A 46 -27.40 23.80 12.48
N GLU A 47 -27.15 22.74 13.25
CA GLU A 47 -28.01 22.30 14.36
C GLU A 47 -28.07 23.30 15.53
N PRO A 48 -26.96 23.90 15.98
CA PRO A 48 -27.00 24.94 17.01
C PRO A 48 -27.83 26.16 16.59
N ILE A 49 -27.67 26.62 15.34
CA ILE A 49 -28.43 27.76 14.82
C ILE A 49 -29.92 27.43 14.73
N VAL A 50 -30.30 26.25 14.23
CA VAL A 50 -31.71 25.82 14.21
C VAL A 50 -32.28 25.80 15.63
N THR A 51 -31.57 25.20 16.58
CA THR A 51 -32.05 25.03 17.97
C THR A 51 -32.28 26.37 18.65
N THR A 52 -31.37 27.32 18.46
CA THR A 52 -31.44 28.65 19.05
C THR A 52 -32.57 29.47 18.41
N CYS A 53 -32.67 29.46 17.08
CA CYS A 53 -33.64 30.29 16.37
C CYS A 53 -35.06 29.70 16.39
N LYS A 54 -35.23 28.38 16.56
CA LYS A 54 -36.55 27.70 16.48
C LYS A 54 -37.58 28.31 17.42
N ASN A 55 -37.17 28.68 18.64
CA ASN A 55 -38.07 29.22 19.66
C ASN A 55 -38.47 30.68 19.41
N VAL A 56 -37.71 31.42 18.60
CA VAL A 56 -37.92 32.86 18.36
C VAL A 56 -38.71 33.11 17.09
N ILE A 57 -38.35 32.44 15.98
CA ILE A 57 -38.89 32.73 14.64
C ILE A 57 -39.62 31.53 14.00
N GLY A 58 -39.74 30.44 14.75
CA GLY A 58 -40.36 29.20 14.29
C GLY A 58 -39.42 28.35 13.41
N LEU A 59 -39.71 27.05 13.36
CA LEU A 59 -38.85 26.04 12.73
C LEU A 59 -38.58 26.31 11.24
N LYS A 60 -39.56 26.86 10.51
CA LYS A 60 -39.44 27.11 9.06
C LYS A 60 -38.40 28.18 8.73
N TRP A 61 -38.42 29.29 9.46
CA TRP A 61 -37.48 30.39 9.26
C TRP A 61 -36.12 30.08 9.88
N ALA A 62 -36.10 29.35 11.00
CA ALA A 62 -34.87 28.86 11.62
C ALA A 62 -34.03 27.98 10.66
N GLN A 63 -34.66 27.15 9.83
CA GLN A 63 -33.96 26.37 8.80
C GLN A 63 -33.25 27.25 7.76
N GLY A 64 -33.90 28.31 7.27
CA GLY A 64 -33.29 29.22 6.28
C GLY A 64 -32.09 29.97 6.87
N ILE A 65 -32.22 30.47 8.10
CA ILE A 65 -31.11 31.15 8.80
C ILE A 65 -29.96 30.18 9.07
N ALA A 66 -30.25 28.93 9.44
CA ALA A 66 -29.22 27.92 9.66
C ALA A 66 -28.45 27.57 8.39
N ILE A 67 -29.10 27.50 7.22
CA ILE A 67 -28.42 27.32 5.94
C ILE A 67 -27.47 28.50 5.67
N LEU A 68 -27.96 29.73 5.76
CA LEU A 68 -27.14 30.93 5.54
C LEU A 68 -25.95 31.00 6.51
N GLY A 69 -26.19 30.74 7.80
CA GLY A 69 -25.13 30.71 8.81
C GLY A 69 -24.10 29.61 8.55
N THR A 70 -24.52 28.43 8.08
CA THR A 70 -23.60 27.35 7.72
C THR A 70 -22.72 27.74 6.52
N PHE A 71 -23.30 28.37 5.49
CA PHE A 71 -22.54 28.87 4.36
C PHE A 71 -21.62 30.03 4.75
N ALA A 72 -22.02 30.90 5.68
CA ALA A 72 -21.16 31.98 6.19
C ALA A 72 -19.94 31.44 6.95
N VAL A 73 -20.13 30.43 7.81
CA VAL A 73 -19.02 29.75 8.52
C VAL A 73 -18.07 29.10 7.50
N SER A 74 -18.62 28.43 6.48
CA SER A 74 -17.80 27.84 5.41
C SER A 74 -17.03 28.90 4.60
N ALA A 75 -17.66 30.05 4.32
CA ALA A 75 -17.06 31.19 3.66
C ALA A 75 -15.82 31.69 4.40
N LEU A 76 -15.96 31.97 5.70
CA LEU A 76 -14.85 32.44 6.54
C LEU A 76 -13.71 31.44 6.62
N MET A 77 -14.01 30.15 6.70
CA MET A 77 -13.00 29.09 6.71
C MET A 77 -12.22 29.05 5.38
N HIS A 78 -12.91 29.15 4.25
CA HIS A 78 -12.22 29.20 2.96
C HIS A 78 -11.41 30.49 2.81
N GLU A 79 -11.93 31.65 3.22
CA GLU A 79 -11.17 32.90 3.21
C GLU A 79 -9.85 32.77 4.01
N LEU A 80 -9.91 32.13 5.18
CA LEU A 80 -8.74 31.86 6.02
C LEU A 80 -7.75 30.88 5.36
N ILE A 81 -8.24 29.83 4.70
CA ILE A 81 -7.40 28.88 3.96
C ILE A 81 -6.63 29.60 2.84
N PHE A 82 -7.30 30.45 2.07
CA PHE A 82 -6.65 31.20 1.00
C PHE A 82 -5.69 32.27 1.51
N TYR A 83 -6.01 32.90 2.64
CA TYR A 83 -5.07 33.77 3.33
C TYR A 83 -3.79 33.01 3.70
N HIS A 84 -3.90 31.79 4.25
CA HIS A 84 -2.72 31.00 4.61
C HIS A 84 -1.94 30.47 3.40
N LEU A 85 -2.64 30.08 2.33
CA LEU A 85 -2.06 29.52 1.12
C LEU A 85 -1.39 30.58 0.24
N GLY A 86 -2.05 31.73 0.06
CA GLY A 86 -1.57 32.83 -0.75
C GLY A 86 -0.69 33.83 0.00
N ARG A 87 -0.90 34.00 1.32
CA ARG A 87 -0.38 35.12 2.14
C ARG A 87 -0.74 36.49 1.56
N VAL A 88 -1.87 36.56 0.83
CA VAL A 88 -2.43 37.78 0.25
C VAL A 88 -3.65 38.23 1.05
N LYS A 89 -3.96 39.53 1.02
CA LYS A 89 -5.12 40.07 1.75
C LYS A 89 -6.43 39.45 1.22
N PRO A 90 -7.40 39.14 2.10
CA PRO A 90 -8.72 38.64 1.71
C PRO A 90 -9.42 39.59 0.72
N THR A 91 -9.82 39.08 -0.46
CA THR A 91 -10.63 39.82 -1.44
C THR A 91 -12.12 39.68 -1.17
N TRP A 92 -12.51 38.75 -0.28
CA TRP A 92 -13.90 38.43 0.06
C TRP A 92 -14.72 37.84 -1.09
N GLU A 93 -14.14 37.61 -2.27
CA GLU A 93 -14.82 37.01 -3.43
C GLU A 93 -15.30 35.59 -3.11
N ILE A 94 -14.50 34.83 -2.37
CA ILE A 94 -14.85 33.48 -1.87
C ILE A 94 -16.00 33.57 -0.88
N THR A 95 -15.96 34.56 0.02
CA THR A 95 -17.06 34.80 0.95
C THR A 95 -18.37 35.06 0.19
N TRP A 96 -18.34 35.88 -0.86
CA TRP A 96 -19.49 36.13 -1.72
C TRP A 96 -19.99 34.89 -2.46
N PHE A 97 -19.09 34.01 -2.93
CA PHE A 97 -19.47 32.75 -3.56
C PHE A 97 -20.36 31.89 -2.65
N PHE A 98 -19.92 31.67 -1.41
CA PHE A 98 -20.68 30.84 -0.46
C PHE A 98 -21.96 31.53 -0.01
N LEU A 99 -21.96 32.84 0.24
CA LEU A 99 -23.17 33.56 0.63
C LEU A 99 -24.22 33.55 -0.49
N LEU A 100 -23.81 33.78 -1.74
CA LEU A 100 -24.68 33.68 -2.91
C LEU A 100 -25.30 32.28 -3.01
N HIS A 101 -24.49 31.23 -2.86
CA HIS A 101 -24.97 29.84 -2.89
C HIS A 101 -25.93 29.53 -1.73
N GLY A 102 -25.68 30.05 -0.53
CA GLY A 102 -26.56 29.91 0.62
C GLY A 102 -27.92 30.58 0.41
N VAL A 103 -27.95 31.78 -0.18
CA VAL A 103 -29.19 32.49 -0.54
C VAL A 103 -29.94 31.73 -1.63
N CYS A 104 -29.28 31.38 -2.73
CA CYS A 104 -29.88 30.63 -3.84
C CYS A 104 -30.46 29.29 -3.37
N LEU A 105 -29.75 28.56 -2.51
CA LEU A 105 -30.23 27.32 -1.92
C LEU A 105 -31.48 27.54 -1.05
N THR A 106 -31.49 28.59 -0.22
CA THR A 106 -32.63 28.91 0.63
C THR A 106 -33.86 29.28 -0.20
N VAL A 107 -33.68 30.08 -1.26
CA VAL A 107 -34.72 30.43 -2.23
C VAL A 107 -35.22 29.19 -2.98
N GLU A 108 -34.32 28.31 -3.44
CA GLU A 108 -34.68 27.06 -4.11
C GLU A 108 -35.55 26.16 -3.21
N ILE A 109 -35.20 26.03 -1.93
CA ILE A 109 -35.99 25.26 -0.95
C ILE A 109 -37.36 25.91 -0.72
N ALA A 110 -37.43 27.24 -0.64
CA ALA A 110 -38.70 27.96 -0.48
C ALA A 110 -39.60 27.78 -1.71
N LEU A 111 -39.05 27.91 -2.92
CA LEU A 111 -39.76 27.70 -4.18
C LEU A 111 -40.25 26.25 -4.32
N LYS A 112 -39.40 25.26 -4.04
CA LYS A 112 -39.80 23.84 -4.03
C LYS A 112 -40.97 23.58 -3.08
N LYS A 113 -40.97 24.18 -1.89
CA LYS A 113 -42.06 24.08 -0.91
C LYS A 113 -43.34 24.77 -1.38
N ALA A 114 -43.24 25.93 -2.04
CA ALA A 114 -44.38 26.69 -2.55
C ALA A 114 -45.07 26.01 -3.74
N VAL A 115 -44.28 25.46 -4.67
CA VAL A 115 -44.76 24.84 -5.91
C VAL A 115 -45.35 23.44 -5.68
N LYS A 116 -45.06 22.78 -4.53
CA LYS A 116 -45.55 21.43 -4.18
C LYS A 116 -45.42 20.40 -5.31
N GLY A 117 -44.36 20.49 -6.11
CA GLY A 117 -44.08 19.56 -7.20
C GLY A 117 -44.94 19.73 -8.46
N ARG A 118 -45.71 20.83 -8.61
CA ARG A 118 -46.54 21.09 -9.80
C ARG A 118 -45.75 21.33 -11.08
N TRP A 119 -44.53 21.86 -10.99
CA TRP A 119 -43.60 22.02 -12.11
C TRP A 119 -42.39 21.12 -11.90
N GLN A 120 -42.22 20.09 -12.72
CA GLN A 120 -41.03 19.26 -12.76
C GLN A 120 -40.40 19.31 -14.14
N PHE A 121 -39.24 19.93 -14.24
CA PHE A 121 -38.43 19.93 -15.46
C PHE A 121 -37.77 18.57 -15.69
N PRO A 122 -37.44 18.19 -16.93
CA PRO A 122 -36.63 17.01 -17.21
C PRO A 122 -35.31 17.03 -16.44
N ARG A 123 -34.87 15.87 -15.92
CA ARG A 123 -33.65 15.75 -15.10
C ARG A 123 -32.40 16.31 -15.79
N SER A 124 -32.26 16.07 -17.10
CA SER A 124 -31.14 16.59 -17.90
C SER A 124 -31.06 18.12 -17.85
N MET A 125 -32.19 18.80 -18.00
CA MET A 125 -32.23 20.27 -17.96
C MET A 125 -31.92 20.80 -16.56
N GLN A 126 -32.42 20.15 -15.51
CA GLN A 126 -32.12 20.52 -14.13
C GLN A 126 -30.63 20.35 -13.81
N THR A 127 -30.00 19.28 -14.30
CA THR A 127 -28.56 19.06 -14.15
C THR A 127 -27.75 20.11 -14.89
N ILE A 128 -28.07 20.40 -16.15
CA ILE A 128 -27.38 21.44 -16.92
C ILE A 128 -27.48 22.80 -16.22
N LEU A 129 -28.66 23.17 -15.73
CA LEU A 129 -28.85 24.44 -15.02
C LEU A 129 -28.08 24.49 -13.70
N THR A 130 -28.11 23.41 -12.92
CA THR A 130 -27.43 23.35 -11.61
C THR A 130 -25.91 23.39 -11.77
N ILE A 131 -25.36 22.55 -12.64
CA ILE A 131 -23.92 22.51 -12.89
C ILE A 131 -23.47 23.78 -13.60
N GLY A 132 -24.23 24.27 -14.57
CA GLY A 132 -23.96 25.53 -15.25
C GLY A 132 -23.89 26.71 -14.28
N PHE A 133 -24.83 26.80 -13.33
CA PHE A 133 -24.79 27.80 -12.27
C PHE A 133 -23.54 27.67 -11.40
N VAL A 134 -23.25 26.47 -10.88
CA VAL A 134 -22.08 26.23 -10.00
C VAL A 134 -20.75 26.54 -10.71
N VAL A 135 -20.64 26.17 -11.99
CA VAL A 135 -19.45 26.43 -12.79
C VAL A 135 -19.31 27.93 -13.07
N ALA A 136 -20.38 28.61 -13.47
CA ALA A 136 -20.36 30.04 -13.75
C ALA A 136 -19.99 30.86 -12.52
N THR A 137 -20.63 30.60 -11.37
CA THR A 137 -20.28 31.27 -10.10
C THR A 137 -18.90 30.88 -9.62
N GLY A 138 -18.45 29.65 -9.89
CA GLY A 138 -17.09 29.20 -9.61
C GLY A 138 -16.04 30.01 -10.37
N PHE A 139 -16.20 30.15 -11.70
CA PHE A 139 -15.31 30.98 -12.53
C PHE A 139 -15.34 32.46 -12.14
N TRP A 140 -16.50 32.95 -11.70
CA TRP A 140 -16.65 34.35 -11.35
C TRP A 140 -16.07 34.70 -9.97
N LEU A 141 -16.34 33.90 -8.93
CA LEU A 141 -16.07 34.28 -7.54
C LEU A 141 -15.09 33.36 -6.81
N PHE A 142 -14.93 32.11 -7.26
CA PHE A 142 -14.11 31.12 -6.56
C PHE A 142 -12.70 30.98 -7.15
N PHE A 143 -12.56 31.01 -8.48
CA PHE A 143 -11.28 30.85 -9.17
C PHE A 143 -10.37 32.10 -9.20
N PRO A 144 -10.85 33.36 -9.29
CA PRO A 144 -9.95 34.51 -9.35
C PRO A 144 -8.96 34.61 -8.17
N PRO A 145 -9.34 34.32 -6.92
CA PRO A 145 -8.41 34.26 -5.79
C PRO A 145 -7.27 33.23 -5.98
N PHE A 146 -7.51 32.08 -6.62
CA PHE A 146 -6.44 31.11 -6.92
C PHE A 146 -5.38 31.68 -7.85
N VAL A 147 -5.81 32.47 -8.84
CA VAL A 147 -4.93 33.12 -9.82
C VAL A 147 -4.13 34.23 -9.12
N VAL A 148 -4.77 35.04 -8.28
CA VAL A 148 -4.12 36.11 -7.51
C VAL A 148 -3.07 35.55 -6.54
N CYS A 149 -3.35 34.41 -5.90
CA CYS A 149 -2.40 33.73 -5.01
C CYS A 149 -1.23 33.07 -5.75
N LYS A 150 -1.23 33.06 -7.09
CA LYS A 150 -0.27 32.31 -7.93
C LYS A 150 -0.10 30.86 -7.45
N ALA A 151 -1.19 30.25 -6.96
CA ALA A 151 -1.13 28.95 -6.32
C ALA A 151 -0.58 27.87 -7.27
N VAL A 152 -0.95 27.97 -8.55
CA VAL A 152 -0.47 27.08 -9.61
C VAL A 152 1.00 27.31 -9.92
N ASP A 153 1.44 28.57 -10.06
CA ASP A 153 2.85 28.89 -10.34
C ASP A 153 3.76 28.43 -9.19
N ARG A 154 3.35 28.67 -7.93
CA ARG A 154 4.09 28.20 -6.75
C ARG A 154 4.17 26.67 -6.69
N ALA A 155 3.09 25.95 -7.00
CA ALA A 155 3.11 24.50 -7.05
C ALA A 155 4.03 23.97 -8.18
N ILE A 156 4.06 24.65 -9.33
CA ILE A 156 4.98 24.33 -10.43
C ILE A 156 6.43 24.62 -10.03
N GLU A 157 6.71 25.73 -9.35
CA GLU A 157 8.04 26.09 -8.84
C GLU A 157 8.52 25.10 -7.78
N GLU A 158 7.65 24.70 -6.84
CA GLU A 158 7.95 23.65 -5.85
C GLU A 158 8.27 22.32 -6.54
N TYR A 159 7.50 21.93 -7.55
CA TYR A 159 7.78 20.73 -8.34
C TYR A 159 9.12 20.84 -9.10
N ALA A 160 9.43 22.01 -9.65
CA ALA A 160 10.70 22.27 -10.32
C ALA A 160 11.88 22.23 -9.34
N ALA A 161 11.73 22.77 -8.13
CA ALA A 161 12.72 22.75 -7.07
C ALA A 161 13.00 21.31 -6.59
N VAL A 162 11.94 20.51 -6.36
CA VAL A 162 12.06 19.08 -6.05
C VAL A 162 12.79 18.35 -7.17
N ARG A 163 12.46 18.63 -8.44
CA ARG A 163 13.14 18.03 -9.59
C ARG A 163 14.63 18.40 -9.67
N VAL A 164 14.99 19.65 -9.39
CA VAL A 164 16.38 20.12 -9.36
C VAL A 164 17.14 19.46 -8.21
N TYR A 165 16.52 19.35 -7.04
CA TYR A 165 17.09 18.68 -5.87
C TYR A 165 17.30 17.18 -6.12
N LEU A 166 16.32 16.50 -6.72
CA LEU A 166 16.44 15.08 -7.15
C LEU A 166 17.54 14.88 -8.20
N LYS A 167 17.74 15.85 -9.10
CA LYS A 167 18.89 15.82 -10.03
C LYS A 167 20.22 16.04 -9.31
N LYS A 168 20.27 16.90 -8.30
CA LYS A 168 21.47 17.19 -7.49
C LYS A 168 21.84 16.03 -6.56
N ALA A 169 20.86 15.27 -6.07
CA ALA A 169 21.05 14.02 -5.33
C ALA A 169 21.64 12.87 -6.19
N GLY A 170 21.76 13.10 -7.51
CA GLY A 170 22.49 12.26 -8.45
C GLY A 170 21.65 11.90 -9.68
N PRO A 171 22.23 11.87 -10.90
CA PRO A 171 21.51 11.58 -12.13
C PRO A 171 20.82 10.20 -12.16
N LYS A 172 21.24 9.25 -11.30
CA LYS A 172 20.60 7.92 -11.15
C LYS A 172 19.23 8.00 -10.46
N MET A 173 19.07 8.80 -9.39
CA MET A 173 17.85 8.76 -8.56
C MET A 173 16.61 9.37 -9.25
N GLY A 174 16.77 10.51 -9.93
CA GLY A 174 15.64 11.19 -10.57
C GLY A 174 15.02 10.41 -11.75
N GLY A 175 15.87 9.78 -12.58
CA GLY A 175 15.41 8.94 -13.70
C GLY A 175 14.81 7.61 -13.22
N ASP A 176 15.40 7.02 -12.17
CA ASP A 176 14.89 5.78 -11.60
C ASP A 176 13.53 5.91 -10.95
N LEU A 177 13.23 7.03 -10.28
CA LEU A 177 11.93 7.25 -9.69
C LEU A 177 10.83 7.29 -10.77
N ILE A 178 11.10 7.96 -11.89
CA ILE A 178 10.18 8.01 -13.03
C ILE A 178 10.00 6.60 -13.62
N ASN A 179 11.09 5.86 -13.84
CA ASN A 179 11.02 4.49 -14.34
C ASN A 179 10.23 3.58 -13.39
N PHE A 180 10.48 3.68 -12.08
CA PHE A 180 9.74 2.95 -11.05
C PHE A 180 8.24 3.26 -11.13
N LEU A 181 7.85 4.53 -11.18
CA LEU A 181 6.44 4.93 -11.30
C LEU A 181 5.81 4.41 -12.60
N LEU A 182 6.47 4.57 -13.74
CA LEU A 182 5.99 4.08 -15.04
C LEU A 182 5.79 2.56 -15.04
N ILE A 183 6.73 1.83 -14.43
CA ILE A 183 6.66 0.38 -14.24
C ILE A 183 5.43 -0.01 -13.42
N TRP A 184 5.19 0.63 -12.28
CA TRP A 184 4.05 0.31 -11.43
C TRP A 184 2.70 0.70 -12.04
N VAL A 185 2.62 1.83 -12.75
CA VAL A 185 1.42 2.22 -13.52
C VAL A 185 1.15 1.19 -14.62
N SER A 186 2.18 0.77 -15.35
CA SER A 186 2.08 -0.26 -16.38
C SER A 186 1.66 -1.61 -15.79
N ALA A 187 2.20 -1.98 -14.63
CA ALA A 187 1.84 -3.21 -13.93
C ALA A 187 0.36 -3.22 -13.54
N VAL A 188 -0.17 -2.11 -13.03
CA VAL A 188 -1.62 -1.98 -12.73
C VAL A 188 -2.45 -2.13 -14.00
N ALA A 189 -2.08 -1.45 -15.09
CA ALA A 189 -2.79 -1.58 -16.38
C ALA A 189 -2.79 -3.02 -16.91
N LEU A 190 -1.65 -3.71 -16.83
CA LEU A 190 -1.52 -5.11 -17.25
C LEU A 190 -2.33 -6.06 -16.35
N LEU A 191 -2.40 -5.81 -15.04
CA LEU A 191 -3.26 -6.56 -14.13
C LEU A 191 -4.75 -6.34 -14.44
N CYS A 192 -5.16 -5.11 -14.77
CA CYS A 192 -6.52 -4.83 -15.22
C CYS A 192 -6.84 -5.56 -16.53
N TYR A 193 -5.90 -5.60 -17.47
CA TYR A 193 -6.01 -6.40 -18.69
C TYR A 193 -6.20 -7.90 -18.36
N CYS A 194 -5.35 -8.49 -17.51
CA CYS A 194 -5.49 -9.89 -17.08
C CYS A 194 -6.85 -10.16 -16.44
N HIS A 195 -7.32 -9.26 -15.57
CA HIS A 195 -8.63 -9.39 -14.94
C HIS A 195 -9.77 -9.40 -15.98
N LYS A 196 -9.72 -8.51 -16.98
CA LYS A 196 -10.68 -8.49 -18.08
C LYS A 196 -10.62 -9.75 -18.94
N ILE A 197 -9.42 -10.27 -19.24
CA ILE A 197 -9.26 -11.54 -19.93
C ILE A 197 -9.91 -12.69 -19.14
N GLY A 198 -9.77 -12.73 -17.81
CA GLY A 198 -10.43 -13.76 -17.01
C GLY A 198 -11.96 -13.68 -17.01
N GLN A 199 -12.54 -12.50 -17.21
CA GLN A 199 -13.99 -12.30 -17.38
C GLN A 199 -14.48 -12.73 -18.77
N LEU A 200 -13.63 -12.56 -19.80
CA LEU A 200 -13.99 -12.81 -21.21
C LEU A 200 -13.70 -14.24 -21.67
N ILE A 201 -12.63 -14.85 -21.16
CA ILE A 201 -12.13 -16.16 -21.60
C ILE A 201 -12.24 -17.13 -20.43
N HIS A 202 -12.95 -18.25 -20.62
CA HIS A 202 -13.02 -19.34 -19.64
C HIS A 202 -11.65 -20.00 -19.38
N ARG A 203 -11.53 -20.74 -18.28
CA ARG A 203 -10.29 -21.49 -17.96
C ARG A 203 -9.85 -22.40 -19.11
N GLY A 204 -8.56 -22.41 -19.39
CA GLY A 204 -7.98 -23.25 -20.43
C GLY A 204 -6.77 -22.61 -21.10
N THR A 205 -6.27 -23.29 -22.14
CA THR A 205 -5.05 -22.90 -22.87
C THR A 205 -5.13 -21.50 -23.47
N ALA A 206 -6.29 -21.08 -23.96
CA ALA A 206 -6.48 -19.73 -24.51
C ALA A 206 -6.19 -18.63 -23.47
N ARG A 207 -6.65 -18.82 -22.23
CA ARG A 207 -6.38 -17.88 -21.14
C ARG A 207 -4.91 -17.87 -20.74
N VAL A 208 -4.25 -19.03 -20.72
CA VAL A 208 -2.80 -19.14 -20.50
C VAL A 208 -2.04 -18.33 -21.54
N LEU A 209 -2.33 -18.54 -22.82
CA LEU A 209 -1.65 -17.85 -23.92
C LEU A 209 -1.89 -16.33 -23.90
N ALA A 210 -3.08 -15.88 -23.52
CA ALA A 210 -3.40 -14.46 -23.42
C ALA A 210 -2.69 -13.74 -22.25
N ILE A 211 -2.38 -14.46 -21.16
CA ILE A 211 -1.73 -13.91 -19.95
C ILE A 211 -0.21 -14.12 -19.96
N LEU A 212 0.30 -15.11 -20.70
CA LEU A 212 1.74 -15.41 -20.77
C LEU A 212 2.62 -14.20 -21.14
N PRO A 213 2.25 -13.32 -22.10
CA PRO A 213 3.04 -12.12 -22.37
C PRO A 213 3.20 -11.22 -21.14
N VAL A 214 2.16 -11.10 -20.31
CA VAL A 214 2.20 -10.30 -19.08
C VAL A 214 3.16 -10.91 -18.07
N VAL A 215 3.17 -12.25 -17.95
CA VAL A 215 4.11 -12.97 -17.09
C VAL A 215 5.56 -12.69 -17.52
N CYS A 216 5.85 -12.77 -18.82
CA CYS A 216 7.18 -12.45 -19.36
C CYS A 216 7.57 -11.00 -19.09
N ILE A 217 6.65 -10.04 -19.27
CA ILE A 217 6.89 -8.62 -18.98
C ILE A 217 7.26 -8.43 -17.50
N PHE A 218 6.51 -9.03 -16.56
CA PHE A 218 6.78 -8.92 -15.12
C PHE A 218 8.11 -9.55 -14.68
N LEU A 219 8.66 -10.50 -15.43
CA LEU A 219 10.01 -11.02 -15.19
C LEU A 219 11.09 -10.01 -15.60
N VAL A 220 10.90 -9.25 -16.68
CA VAL A 220 11.93 -8.35 -17.22
C VAL A 220 11.86 -6.94 -16.64
N MET A 221 10.66 -6.47 -16.31
CA MET A 221 10.37 -5.10 -15.87
C MET A 221 11.26 -4.56 -14.74
N PRO A 222 11.64 -5.34 -13.69
CA PRO A 222 12.54 -4.83 -12.64
C PRO A 222 13.91 -4.39 -13.14
N LEU A 223 14.38 -4.90 -14.27
CA LEU A 223 15.70 -4.56 -14.84
C LEU A 223 15.78 -3.09 -15.30
N GLY A 224 14.63 -2.45 -15.56
CA GLY A 224 14.54 -1.04 -15.95
C GLY A 224 14.80 -0.03 -14.83
N ILE A 225 14.95 -0.49 -13.59
CA ILE A 225 15.27 0.33 -12.42
C ILE A 225 16.77 0.17 -12.12
N LEU A 226 17.53 1.25 -11.94
CA LEU A 226 18.97 1.14 -11.61
C LEU A 226 19.22 1.01 -10.10
N THR A 227 18.47 1.74 -9.29
CA THR A 227 18.49 1.70 -7.82
C THR A 227 18.15 0.30 -7.30
N LEU A 228 18.90 -0.14 -6.31
CA LEU A 228 18.85 -1.44 -5.68
C LEU A 228 17.52 -1.68 -4.97
N SER A 229 17.12 -0.80 -4.06
CA SER A 229 15.95 -1.04 -3.20
C SER A 229 14.64 -1.08 -3.98
N PRO A 230 14.31 -0.10 -4.85
CA PRO A 230 13.06 -0.14 -5.62
C PRO A 230 13.02 -1.29 -6.63
N ARG A 231 14.18 -1.68 -7.17
CA ARG A 231 14.33 -2.86 -8.04
C ARG A 231 14.09 -4.17 -7.30
N ALA A 232 14.63 -4.32 -6.09
CA ALA A 232 14.41 -5.48 -5.24
C ALA A 232 12.92 -5.66 -4.90
N ILE A 233 12.28 -4.57 -4.49
CA ILE A 233 10.83 -4.51 -4.20
C ILE A 233 10.04 -4.90 -5.45
N THR A 234 10.32 -4.26 -6.59
CA THR A 234 9.61 -4.52 -7.86
C THR A 234 9.80 -5.98 -8.31
N SER A 235 11.00 -6.54 -8.17
CA SER A 235 11.27 -7.94 -8.48
C SER A 235 10.50 -8.89 -7.57
N PHE A 236 10.43 -8.62 -6.27
CA PHE A 236 9.70 -9.47 -5.33
C PHE A 236 8.20 -9.45 -5.62
N PHE A 237 7.61 -8.27 -5.79
CA PHE A 237 6.17 -8.16 -6.01
C PHE A 237 5.72 -8.58 -7.42
N LEU A 238 6.42 -8.17 -8.48
CA LEU A 238 6.01 -8.46 -9.86
C LEU A 238 6.49 -9.83 -10.32
N SER A 239 7.81 -10.05 -10.33
CA SER A 239 8.39 -11.26 -10.90
C SER A 239 7.99 -12.52 -10.11
N TRP A 240 7.78 -12.39 -8.80
CA TRP A 240 7.34 -13.50 -7.95
C TRP A 240 5.85 -13.47 -7.65
N LEU A 241 5.40 -12.56 -6.77
CA LEU A 241 4.06 -12.67 -6.20
C LEU A 241 2.95 -12.49 -7.25
N ALA A 242 3.05 -11.47 -8.10
CA ALA A 242 2.05 -11.20 -9.13
C ALA A 242 2.01 -12.33 -10.16
N ASN A 243 3.17 -12.79 -10.65
CA ASN A 243 3.23 -13.91 -11.58
C ASN A 243 2.62 -15.19 -11.01
N PHE A 244 2.93 -15.54 -9.76
CA PHE A 244 2.39 -16.73 -9.15
C PHE A 244 0.87 -16.62 -8.90
N LYS A 245 0.39 -15.43 -8.55
CA LYS A 245 -1.06 -15.16 -8.47
C LYS A 245 -1.73 -15.21 -9.84
N LEU A 246 -1.09 -14.72 -10.90
CA LEU A 246 -1.58 -14.82 -12.27
C LEU A 246 -1.64 -16.28 -12.73
N LEU A 247 -0.64 -17.09 -12.40
CA LEU A 247 -0.65 -18.53 -12.68
C LEU A 247 -1.85 -19.21 -12.00
N LEU A 248 -2.13 -18.94 -10.73
CA LEU A 248 -3.32 -19.44 -10.06
C LEU A 248 -4.61 -18.93 -10.74
N PHE A 249 -4.67 -17.64 -11.04
CA PHE A 249 -5.82 -16.98 -11.66
C PHE A 249 -6.18 -17.59 -13.03
N VAL A 250 -5.19 -17.96 -13.83
CA VAL A 250 -5.40 -18.64 -15.12
C VAL A 250 -6.18 -19.95 -14.95
N PHE A 251 -5.99 -20.66 -13.83
CA PHE A 251 -6.66 -21.92 -13.53
C PHE A 251 -7.89 -21.79 -12.62
N ASP A 252 -8.43 -20.58 -12.45
CA ASP A 252 -9.51 -20.28 -11.51
C ASP A 252 -9.17 -20.70 -10.06
N GLN A 253 -7.92 -20.50 -9.64
CA GLN A 253 -7.44 -20.81 -8.30
C GLN A 253 -7.01 -19.53 -7.57
N GLY A 254 -7.09 -19.58 -6.23
CA GLY A 254 -6.69 -18.48 -5.35
C GLY A 254 -7.79 -17.42 -5.12
N PRO A 255 -7.50 -16.41 -4.29
CA PRO A 255 -8.48 -15.44 -3.82
C PRO A 255 -9.04 -14.53 -4.92
N LEU A 256 -8.36 -14.45 -6.07
CA LEU A 256 -8.76 -13.65 -7.24
C LEU A 256 -9.79 -14.34 -8.15
N SER A 257 -10.12 -15.61 -7.88
CA SER A 257 -11.05 -16.43 -8.68
C SER A 257 -12.43 -16.63 -8.01
N SER A 258 -12.82 -15.73 -7.10
CA SER A 258 -14.12 -15.84 -6.44
C SER A 258 -15.27 -15.75 -7.46
N ASN A 259 -16.34 -16.52 -7.24
CA ASN A 259 -17.61 -16.37 -7.95
C ASN A 259 -18.70 -15.97 -6.93
N PRO A 260 -19.33 -14.79 -7.05
CA PRO A 260 -19.09 -13.76 -8.08
C PRO A 260 -17.70 -13.10 -7.98
N PRO A 261 -17.19 -12.51 -9.08
CA PRO A 261 -15.90 -11.83 -9.10
C PRO A 261 -15.89 -10.72 -8.05
N LEU A 262 -14.88 -10.74 -7.16
CA LEU A 262 -14.69 -9.70 -6.17
C LEU A 262 -14.57 -8.34 -6.87
N SER A 263 -15.50 -7.43 -6.61
CA SER A 263 -15.39 -6.04 -7.05
C SER A 263 -14.16 -5.41 -6.40
N LEU A 264 -13.35 -4.72 -7.21
CA LEU A 264 -12.02 -4.19 -6.87
C LEU A 264 -11.95 -3.12 -5.74
N PRO A 265 -13.03 -2.80 -4.98
CA PRO A 265 -12.87 -2.22 -3.64
C PRO A 265 -13.65 -2.94 -2.52
N HIS A 266 -14.31 -4.07 -2.78
CA HIS A 266 -15.05 -4.83 -1.77
C HIS A 266 -14.53 -6.27 -1.70
N THR A 267 -13.36 -6.42 -1.10
CA THR A 267 -13.06 -7.66 -0.38
C THR A 267 -14.02 -7.74 0.80
N PRO A 268 -14.92 -8.75 0.88
CA PRO A 268 -15.67 -8.97 2.10
C PRO A 268 -14.65 -9.19 3.21
N SER A 269 -14.88 -8.53 4.34
CA SER A 269 -14.13 -8.71 5.58
C SER A 269 -14.14 -10.18 5.95
N GLN A 270 -13.21 -10.98 5.43
CA GLN A 270 -12.83 -12.20 6.10
C GLN A 270 -12.41 -11.75 7.49
N LYS A 271 -13.03 -12.32 8.53
CA LYS A 271 -12.54 -12.22 9.90
C LYS A 271 -11.14 -12.83 9.92
N ILE A 272 -10.16 -12.05 9.52
CA ILE A 272 -8.75 -12.36 9.72
C ILE A 272 -8.54 -12.11 11.21
N SER A 273 -8.00 -13.13 11.88
CA SER A 273 -7.63 -13.09 13.29
C SER A 273 -6.89 -11.78 13.60
N SER A 274 -7.19 -11.17 14.75
CA SER A 274 -6.61 -9.93 15.29
C SER A 274 -5.08 -9.96 15.53
N LYS A 275 -4.37 -10.91 14.92
CA LYS A 275 -2.91 -11.09 14.98
C LYS A 275 -2.17 -10.42 13.81
N GLY A 276 -2.79 -9.46 13.12
CA GLY A 276 -2.24 -8.88 11.90
C GLY A 276 -0.99 -8.00 12.12
N LEU A 277 -0.95 -7.22 13.20
CA LEU A 277 0.15 -6.30 13.48
C LEU A 277 0.77 -6.62 14.85
N LYS A 278 2.08 -6.83 14.87
CA LYS A 278 2.83 -7.02 16.13
C LYS A 278 2.76 -5.76 16.99
N SER A 279 3.02 -5.90 18.28
CA SER A 279 3.11 -4.74 19.19
C SER A 279 4.07 -3.70 18.63
N HIS A 280 3.68 -2.41 18.67
CA HIS A 280 4.53 -1.29 18.26
C HIS A 280 5.92 -1.34 18.90
N LEU A 281 6.01 -1.87 20.12
CA LEU A 281 7.28 -2.06 20.83
C LEU A 281 8.23 -3.04 20.11
N ASN A 282 7.69 -4.10 19.49
CA ASN A 282 8.48 -5.09 18.75
C ASN A 282 9.15 -4.45 17.53
N TYR A 283 8.38 -3.65 16.76
CA TYR A 283 8.91 -2.92 15.62
C TYR A 283 9.92 -1.85 16.05
N ALA A 284 9.64 -1.11 17.12
CA ALA A 284 10.56 -0.13 17.67
C ALA A 284 11.90 -0.78 18.06
N LEU A 285 11.86 -1.87 18.84
CA LEU A 285 13.07 -2.61 19.24
C LEU A 285 13.89 -3.10 18.04
N LYS A 286 13.23 -3.65 17.02
CA LYS A 286 13.89 -4.09 15.78
C LYS A 286 14.51 -2.93 15.01
N PHE A 287 13.82 -1.78 14.95
CA PHE A 287 14.37 -0.56 14.35
C PHE A 287 15.61 -0.07 15.10
N PHE A 288 15.57 0.00 16.44
CA PHE A 288 16.74 0.34 17.25
C PHE A 288 17.90 -0.64 17.04
N LEU A 289 17.61 -1.93 16.96
CA LEU A 289 18.61 -2.96 16.68
C LEU A 289 19.25 -2.76 15.29
N LEU A 290 18.46 -2.38 14.28
CA LEU A 290 18.96 -2.08 12.93
C LEU A 290 19.89 -0.85 12.93
N VAL A 291 19.54 0.20 13.69
CA VAL A 291 20.38 1.39 13.86
C VAL A 291 21.70 1.03 14.55
N MET A 292 21.66 0.20 15.60
CA MET A 292 22.86 -0.28 16.29
C MET A 292 23.76 -1.10 15.35
N ILE A 293 23.19 -2.00 14.54
CA ILE A 293 23.93 -2.77 13.53
C ILE A 293 24.56 -1.82 12.51
N GLY A 294 23.82 -0.80 12.06
CA GLY A 294 24.35 0.25 11.17
C GLY A 294 25.55 0.97 11.76
N TYR A 295 25.51 1.31 13.05
CA TYR A 295 26.66 1.89 13.76
C TYR A 295 27.87 0.94 13.79
N ILE A 296 27.65 -0.35 14.07
CA ILE A 296 28.73 -1.36 14.08
C ILE A 296 29.40 -1.47 12.70
N TYR A 297 28.65 -1.36 11.60
CA TYR A 297 29.23 -1.35 10.25
C TYR A 297 30.17 -0.17 9.99
N THR A 298 29.97 0.99 10.63
CA THR A 298 30.92 2.12 10.54
C THR A 298 32.28 1.83 11.19
N LYS A 299 32.35 0.74 11.97
CA LYS A 299 33.53 0.26 12.70
C LYS A 299 33.90 -1.16 12.27
N GLU A 300 33.55 -1.57 11.05
CA GLU A 300 33.72 -2.95 10.59
C GLU A 300 35.16 -3.45 10.67
N ASP A 301 36.15 -2.56 10.49
CA ASP A 301 37.59 -2.87 10.61
C ASP A 301 38.00 -3.42 11.98
N TYR A 302 37.23 -3.14 13.04
CA TYR A 302 37.50 -3.60 14.41
C TYR A 302 36.93 -5.00 14.70
N PHE A 303 36.07 -5.53 13.82
CA PHE A 303 35.35 -6.78 14.06
C PHE A 303 35.81 -7.89 13.12
N HIS A 304 35.80 -9.12 13.62
CA HIS A 304 36.12 -10.28 12.79
C HIS A 304 35.10 -10.43 11.65
N PRO A 305 35.50 -10.73 10.39
CA PRO A 305 34.60 -10.77 9.23
C PRO A 305 33.38 -11.68 9.40
N LYS A 306 33.53 -12.80 10.12
CA LYS A 306 32.41 -13.71 10.44
C LYS A 306 31.34 -13.07 11.35
N ILE A 307 31.72 -12.16 12.24
CA ILE A 307 30.78 -11.41 13.09
C ILE A 307 29.97 -10.45 12.22
N ILE A 308 30.64 -9.71 11.32
CA ILE A 308 29.96 -8.83 10.37
C ILE A 308 28.98 -9.62 9.48
N LEU A 309 29.39 -10.81 9.02
CA LEU A 309 28.54 -11.70 8.24
C LEU A 309 27.31 -12.19 9.02
N PHE A 310 27.47 -12.51 10.29
CA PHE A 310 26.37 -12.86 11.19
C PHE A 310 25.40 -11.67 11.37
N LEU A 311 25.93 -10.46 11.54
CA LEU A 311 25.11 -9.25 11.63
C LEU A 311 24.33 -8.98 10.34
N TYR A 312 24.87 -9.29 9.16
CA TYR A 312 24.11 -9.21 7.89
C TYR A 312 22.90 -10.14 7.86
N VAL A 313 23.00 -11.35 8.42
CA VAL A 313 21.84 -12.28 8.50
C VAL A 313 20.71 -11.64 9.31
N ILE A 314 21.06 -11.05 10.46
CA ILE A 314 20.11 -10.35 11.33
C ILE A 314 19.53 -9.12 10.62
N HIS A 315 20.40 -8.33 9.97
CA HIS A 315 20.01 -7.14 9.22
C HIS A 315 18.98 -7.47 8.13
N ILE A 316 19.22 -8.51 7.32
CA ILE A 316 18.31 -8.91 6.24
C ILE A 316 16.95 -9.33 6.79
N TYR A 317 16.93 -10.11 7.88
CA TYR A 317 15.67 -10.50 8.52
C TYR A 317 14.87 -9.27 8.98
N ILE A 318 15.49 -8.38 9.75
CA ILE A 318 14.83 -7.19 10.30
C ILE A 318 14.41 -6.24 9.17
N GLY A 319 15.28 -6.01 8.19
CA GLY A 319 15.00 -5.15 7.04
C GLY A 319 13.81 -5.64 6.22
N LEU A 320 13.75 -6.94 5.91
CA LEU A 320 12.61 -7.52 5.20
C LEU A 320 11.30 -7.39 5.99
N GLU A 321 11.33 -7.66 7.29
CA GLU A 321 10.15 -7.54 8.13
C GLU A 321 9.64 -6.10 8.21
N LEU A 322 10.52 -5.12 8.40
CA LEU A 322 10.14 -3.71 8.46
C LEU A 322 9.59 -3.21 7.11
N ILE A 323 10.26 -3.53 5.99
CA ILE A 323 9.80 -3.11 4.65
C ILE A 323 8.42 -3.71 4.35
N LEU A 324 8.21 -5.00 4.61
CA LEU A 324 6.93 -5.66 4.35
C LEU A 324 5.82 -5.19 5.32
N ALA A 325 6.16 -4.89 6.58
CA ALA A 325 5.23 -4.29 7.52
C ALA A 325 4.80 -2.88 7.07
N MET A 326 5.72 -2.08 6.54
CA MET A 326 5.40 -0.77 5.96
C MET A 326 4.42 -0.89 4.79
N PHE A 327 4.60 -1.87 3.90
CA PHE A 327 3.61 -2.17 2.87
C PHE A 327 2.26 -2.64 3.44
N GLY A 328 2.28 -3.42 4.52
CA GLY A 328 1.09 -3.78 5.31
C GLY A 328 0.29 -2.58 5.79
N VAL A 329 0.97 -1.62 6.42
CA VAL A 329 0.36 -0.38 6.92
C VAL A 329 -0.17 0.46 5.76
N LEU A 330 0.60 0.60 4.68
CA LEU A 330 0.18 1.37 3.51
C LEU A 330 -1.05 0.75 2.83
N ALA A 331 -1.08 -0.57 2.69
CA ALA A 331 -2.25 -1.27 2.15
C ALA A 331 -3.50 -1.06 3.03
N ARG A 332 -3.35 -1.11 4.36
CA ARG A 332 -4.44 -0.82 5.29
C ARG A 332 -4.91 0.63 5.18
N ALA A 333 -3.99 1.59 5.10
CA ALA A 333 -4.32 3.01 5.04
C ALA A 333 -4.98 3.41 3.70
N CYS A 334 -4.48 2.90 2.57
CA CYS A 334 -4.96 3.28 1.24
C CYS A 334 -6.16 2.45 0.76
N LEU A 335 -6.22 1.17 1.13
CA LEU A 335 -7.21 0.22 0.59
C LEU A 335 -8.13 -0.36 1.66
N GLY A 336 -7.88 -0.11 2.95
CA GLY A 336 -8.64 -0.72 4.04
C GLY A 336 -8.40 -2.23 4.19
N VAL A 337 -7.37 -2.77 3.54
CA VAL A 337 -7.08 -4.22 3.54
C VAL A 337 -5.95 -4.53 4.52
N GLU A 338 -6.19 -5.46 5.44
CA GLU A 338 -5.15 -5.98 6.32
C GLU A 338 -4.37 -7.10 5.60
N LEU A 339 -3.06 -6.88 5.43
CA LEU A 339 -2.16 -7.91 4.91
C LEU A 339 -1.78 -8.89 6.03
N GLU A 340 -1.68 -10.17 5.70
CA GLU A 340 -1.20 -11.19 6.63
C GLU A 340 0.23 -10.86 7.13
N PRO A 341 0.54 -11.11 8.41
CA PRO A 341 1.88 -10.91 8.94
C PRO A 341 2.87 -11.79 8.18
N GLN A 342 4.00 -11.21 7.78
CA GLN A 342 4.98 -11.92 6.94
C GLN A 342 5.93 -12.79 7.74
N PHE A 343 6.14 -12.50 9.02
CA PHE A 343 7.02 -13.26 9.91
C PHE A 343 6.38 -13.48 11.28
N ASP A 344 6.50 -14.70 11.82
CA ASP A 344 6.08 -15.08 13.19
C ASP A 344 7.27 -15.54 14.03
N GLU A 345 8.07 -14.59 14.50
CA GLU A 345 9.27 -14.78 15.33
C GLU A 345 10.07 -16.05 14.99
N PRO A 346 10.72 -16.09 13.80
CA PRO A 346 11.43 -17.26 13.29
C PRO A 346 12.55 -17.77 14.20
N TYR A 347 13.09 -16.92 15.07
CA TYR A 347 14.08 -17.33 16.06
C TYR A 347 13.52 -18.23 17.18
N LEU A 348 12.20 -18.38 17.28
CA LEU A 348 11.53 -19.28 18.23
C LEU A 348 11.15 -20.65 17.62
N ALA A 349 11.61 -20.94 16.40
CA ALA A 349 11.26 -22.16 15.66
C ALA A 349 11.80 -23.42 16.35
N SER A 350 10.96 -24.42 16.61
CA SER A 350 11.41 -25.67 17.23
C SER A 350 11.85 -26.75 16.24
N SER A 351 11.70 -26.51 14.94
CA SER A 351 12.10 -27.44 13.87
C SER A 351 12.19 -26.71 12.52
N LEU A 352 12.82 -27.29 11.50
CA LEU A 352 12.87 -26.69 10.15
C LEU A 352 11.46 -26.56 9.56
N GLN A 353 10.58 -27.51 9.87
CA GLN A 353 9.18 -27.45 9.44
C GLN A 353 8.44 -26.27 10.08
N ASP A 354 8.72 -25.98 11.36
CA ASP A 354 8.15 -24.82 12.05
C ASP A 354 8.72 -23.51 11.49
N PHE A 355 10.03 -23.47 11.26
CA PHE A 355 10.73 -22.32 10.69
C PHE A 355 10.15 -21.93 9.31
N TRP A 356 10.24 -22.82 8.32
CA TRP A 356 9.85 -22.51 6.94
C TRP A 356 8.33 -22.53 6.72
N GLY A 357 7.60 -23.36 7.47
CA GLY A 357 6.17 -23.54 7.25
C GLY A 357 5.29 -22.52 7.98
N LYS A 358 5.74 -21.98 9.12
CA LYS A 358 4.88 -21.20 10.03
C LYS A 358 5.47 -19.89 10.52
N ARG A 359 6.77 -19.63 10.30
CA ARG A 359 7.44 -18.47 10.92
C ARG A 359 8.19 -17.58 9.96
N TRP A 360 8.77 -18.14 8.91
CA TRP A 360 9.56 -17.42 7.92
C TRP A 360 8.76 -17.13 6.65
N ASN A 361 8.67 -15.85 6.28
CA ASN A 361 8.07 -15.36 5.04
C ASN A 361 6.76 -16.08 4.64
N LEU A 362 5.73 -15.89 5.47
CA LEU A 362 4.42 -16.53 5.33
C LEU A 362 3.74 -16.19 4.00
N MET A 363 4.04 -15.03 3.43
CA MET A 363 3.56 -14.62 2.10
C MET A 363 4.10 -15.53 0.99
N VAL A 364 5.38 -15.93 1.07
CA VAL A 364 5.98 -16.87 0.13
C VAL A 364 5.43 -18.28 0.35
N THR A 365 5.26 -18.71 1.61
CA THR A 365 4.68 -20.02 1.91
C THR A 365 3.23 -20.12 1.43
N SER A 366 2.42 -19.07 1.63
CA SER A 366 1.01 -19.05 1.22
C SER A 366 0.83 -19.05 -0.30
N ILE A 367 1.78 -18.49 -1.06
CA ILE A 367 1.73 -18.52 -2.52
C ILE A 367 2.32 -19.82 -3.10
N LEU A 368 3.42 -20.34 -2.55
CA LEU A 368 4.08 -21.56 -3.02
C LEU A 368 3.24 -22.83 -2.76
N HIS A 369 2.47 -22.85 -1.68
CA HIS A 369 1.66 -24.01 -1.34
C HIS A 369 0.63 -24.38 -2.43
N PRO A 370 -0.26 -23.48 -2.89
CA PRO A 370 -1.19 -23.77 -3.97
C PRO A 370 -0.54 -23.82 -5.36
N THR A 371 0.54 -23.07 -5.62
CA THR A 371 1.16 -23.00 -6.96
C THR A 371 2.11 -24.15 -7.27
N VAL A 372 2.82 -24.67 -6.26
CA VAL A 372 3.90 -25.64 -6.46
C VAL A 372 3.66 -26.89 -5.64
N TYR A 373 3.53 -26.75 -4.31
CA TYR A 373 3.43 -27.89 -3.41
C TYR A 373 2.23 -28.79 -3.72
N SER A 374 1.03 -28.21 -3.80
CA SER A 374 -0.21 -28.96 -4.02
C SER A 374 -0.24 -29.64 -5.40
N PRO A 375 0.10 -28.97 -6.52
CA PRO A 375 0.20 -29.62 -7.83
C PRO A 375 1.20 -30.77 -7.87
N ILE A 376 2.42 -30.58 -7.35
CA ILE A 376 3.45 -31.63 -7.33
C ILE A 376 2.98 -32.80 -6.46
N ARG A 377 2.47 -32.54 -5.26
CA ARG A 377 1.93 -33.58 -4.37
C ARG A 377 0.81 -34.36 -5.04
N SER A 378 -0.09 -33.68 -5.74
CA SER A 378 -1.20 -34.32 -6.47
C SER A 378 -0.68 -35.21 -7.59
N ALA A 379 0.26 -34.72 -8.41
CA ALA A 379 0.86 -35.48 -9.50
C ALA A 379 1.57 -36.75 -8.99
N PHE A 380 2.41 -36.62 -7.96
CA PHE A 380 3.17 -37.75 -7.41
C PHE A 380 2.33 -38.69 -6.54
N SER A 381 1.16 -38.24 -6.05
CA SER A 381 0.27 -39.10 -5.24
C SER A 381 -0.22 -40.33 -5.99
N ARG A 382 -0.32 -40.24 -7.33
CA ARG A 382 -0.71 -41.34 -8.21
C ARG A 382 0.39 -42.40 -8.35
N TRP A 383 1.67 -42.01 -8.23
CA TRP A 383 2.81 -42.89 -8.50
C TRP A 383 3.43 -43.46 -7.24
N ILE A 384 3.60 -42.66 -6.19
CA ILE A 384 4.35 -43.04 -4.96
C ILE A 384 3.40 -43.13 -3.74
N GLY A 385 2.11 -42.92 -3.96
CA GLY A 385 1.08 -42.91 -2.92
C GLY A 385 1.04 -41.60 -2.13
N LYS A 386 -0.15 -41.29 -1.58
CA LYS A 386 -0.41 -40.05 -0.81
C LYS A 386 0.54 -39.83 0.37
N LYS A 387 1.10 -40.92 0.90
CA LYS A 387 2.02 -40.95 2.04
C LYS A 387 3.41 -40.40 1.72
N TRP A 388 3.93 -40.63 0.53
CA TRP A 388 5.30 -40.24 0.15
C TRP A 388 5.34 -39.05 -0.81
N ALA A 389 4.21 -38.73 -1.43
CA ALA A 389 4.08 -37.59 -2.34
C ALA A 389 4.39 -36.21 -1.70
N SER A 390 4.41 -36.11 -0.37
CA SER A 390 4.81 -34.88 0.32
C SER A 390 6.31 -34.58 0.19
N LEU A 391 7.17 -35.59 0.07
CA LEU A 391 8.62 -35.39 -0.06
C LEU A 391 9.04 -34.72 -1.38
N PRO A 392 8.66 -35.24 -2.57
CA PRO A 392 8.97 -34.56 -3.83
C PRO A 392 8.28 -33.19 -3.92
N ALA A 393 7.11 -33.01 -3.28
CA ALA A 393 6.45 -31.72 -3.21
C ALA A 393 7.23 -30.69 -2.38
N VAL A 394 7.83 -31.08 -1.25
CA VAL A 394 8.73 -30.19 -0.48
C VAL A 394 9.96 -29.85 -1.30
N ILE A 395 10.65 -30.85 -1.88
CA ILE A 395 11.86 -30.61 -2.68
C ILE A 395 11.55 -29.68 -3.86
N GLY A 396 10.47 -29.94 -4.59
CA GLY A 396 10.03 -29.09 -5.70
C GLY A 396 9.66 -27.66 -5.26
N THR A 397 9.05 -27.51 -4.09
CA THR A 397 8.74 -26.18 -3.52
C THR A 397 10.01 -25.39 -3.20
N PHE A 398 10.99 -26.03 -2.57
CA PHE A 398 12.27 -25.39 -2.26
C PHE A 398 13.10 -25.12 -3.52
N LEU A 399 13.03 -25.99 -4.53
CA LEU A 399 13.65 -25.73 -5.85
C LEU A 399 13.09 -24.46 -6.47
N VAL A 400 11.76 -24.35 -6.59
CA VAL A 400 11.12 -23.15 -7.16
C VAL A 400 11.43 -21.91 -6.32
N SER A 401 11.42 -22.01 -5.00
CA SER A 401 11.85 -20.92 -4.12
C SER A 401 13.30 -20.49 -4.41
N GLY A 402 14.21 -21.46 -4.56
CA GLY A 402 15.62 -21.21 -4.90
C GLY A 402 15.79 -20.50 -6.23
N LEU A 403 15.10 -20.96 -7.28
CA LEU A 403 15.09 -20.33 -8.60
C LEU A 403 14.59 -18.88 -8.55
N MET A 404 13.52 -18.62 -7.79
CA MET A 404 12.98 -17.27 -7.64
C MET A 404 13.93 -16.34 -6.88
N HIS A 405 14.61 -16.84 -5.85
CA HIS A 405 15.64 -16.06 -5.17
C HIS A 405 16.84 -15.81 -6.09
N GLU A 406 17.27 -16.79 -6.88
CA GLU A 406 18.34 -16.61 -7.85
C GLU A 406 17.98 -15.52 -8.88
N LEU A 407 16.72 -15.50 -9.36
CA LEU A 407 16.21 -14.44 -10.24
C LEU A 407 16.23 -13.07 -9.54
N ILE A 408 15.79 -12.99 -8.28
CA ILE A 408 15.82 -11.74 -7.51
C ILE A 408 17.26 -11.26 -7.33
N PHE A 409 18.19 -12.15 -6.98
CA PHE A 409 19.61 -11.81 -6.89
C PHE A 409 20.21 -11.39 -8.23
N TYR A 410 19.79 -12.01 -9.33
CA TYR A 410 20.15 -11.57 -10.66
C TYR A 410 19.64 -10.15 -10.95
N HIS A 411 18.39 -9.84 -10.61
CA HIS A 411 17.85 -8.50 -10.78
C HIS A 411 18.61 -7.46 -9.95
N ILE A 412 18.85 -7.74 -8.66
CA ILE A 412 19.50 -6.82 -7.73
C ILE A 412 21.00 -6.67 -8.05
N GLY A 413 21.72 -7.77 -8.17
CA GLY A 413 23.18 -7.78 -8.36
C GLY A 413 23.63 -7.61 -9.81
N ARG A 414 22.77 -7.87 -10.81
CA ARG A 414 23.11 -7.93 -12.26
C ARG A 414 24.30 -8.83 -12.58
N GLN A 415 24.57 -9.81 -11.72
CA GLN A 415 25.60 -10.81 -11.92
C GLN A 415 25.00 -12.15 -12.31
N LYS A 416 25.71 -12.89 -13.16
CA LYS A 416 25.26 -14.23 -13.57
C LYS A 416 25.09 -15.13 -12.35
N PRO A 417 23.99 -15.90 -12.29
CA PRO A 417 23.72 -16.78 -11.18
C PRO A 417 24.79 -17.87 -11.07
N LYS A 418 25.26 -18.11 -9.84
CA LYS A 418 26.14 -19.25 -9.53
C LYS A 418 25.39 -20.42 -8.91
N TRP A 419 24.07 -20.27 -8.70
CA TRP A 419 23.20 -21.29 -8.13
C TRP A 419 23.47 -21.61 -6.65
N GLU A 420 24.33 -20.84 -5.97
CA GLU A 420 24.65 -21.00 -4.55
C GLU A 420 23.39 -20.82 -3.68
N VAL A 421 22.53 -19.86 -4.02
CA VAL A 421 21.27 -19.61 -3.31
C VAL A 421 20.27 -20.72 -3.59
N THR A 422 20.21 -21.22 -4.83
CA THR A 422 19.39 -22.41 -5.14
C THR A 422 19.85 -23.63 -4.34
N CYS A 423 21.16 -23.86 -4.21
CA CYS A 423 21.73 -24.92 -3.38
C CYS A 423 21.36 -24.75 -1.90
N PHE A 424 21.35 -23.53 -1.36
CA PHE A 424 20.86 -23.25 -0.01
C PHE A 424 19.43 -23.76 0.17
N PHE A 425 18.49 -23.37 -0.71
CA PHE A 425 17.11 -23.81 -0.57
C PHE A 425 16.95 -25.33 -0.77
N LEU A 426 17.65 -25.93 -1.74
CA LEU A 426 17.59 -27.39 -1.95
C LEU A 426 18.10 -28.17 -0.73
N LEU A 427 19.19 -27.73 -0.11
CA LEU A 427 19.71 -28.32 1.13
C LEU A 427 18.64 -28.27 2.23
N HIS A 428 18.01 -27.12 2.44
CA HIS A 428 16.94 -26.96 3.41
C HIS A 428 15.71 -27.82 3.09
N GLY A 429 15.32 -27.91 1.82
CA GLY A 429 14.22 -28.78 1.37
C GLY A 429 14.50 -30.25 1.61
N PHE A 430 15.74 -30.70 1.40
CA PHE A 430 16.18 -32.06 1.67
C PHE A 430 16.22 -32.36 3.18
N CYS A 431 16.83 -31.48 3.98
CA CYS A 431 16.84 -31.62 5.44
C CYS A 431 15.43 -31.63 6.03
N LEU A 432 14.52 -30.79 5.50
CA LEU A 432 13.12 -30.78 5.89
C LEU A 432 12.41 -32.09 5.51
N ALA A 433 12.66 -32.63 4.32
CA ALA A 433 12.12 -33.92 3.91
C ALA A 433 12.58 -35.06 4.83
N ILE A 434 13.86 -35.06 5.23
CA ILE A 434 14.40 -36.00 6.23
C ILE A 434 13.70 -35.81 7.57
N GLU A 435 13.59 -34.56 8.06
CA GLU A 435 12.92 -34.26 9.32
C GLU A 435 11.46 -34.78 9.33
N MET A 436 10.75 -34.65 8.22
CA MET A 436 9.39 -35.18 8.06
C MET A 436 9.33 -36.71 8.13
N VAL A 437 10.32 -37.41 7.56
CA VAL A 437 10.41 -38.88 7.65
C VAL A 437 10.72 -39.29 9.09
N ILE A 438 11.71 -38.67 9.73
CA ILE A 438 12.10 -38.96 11.11
C ILE A 438 10.92 -38.75 12.07
N LYS A 439 10.26 -37.58 12.02
CA LYS A 439 9.09 -37.27 12.86
C LYS A 439 7.97 -38.30 12.70
N ARG A 440 7.83 -38.83 11.49
CA ARG A 440 6.80 -39.81 11.16
C ARG A 440 7.13 -41.21 11.71
N GLU A 441 8.36 -41.69 11.53
CA GLU A 441 8.78 -43.00 12.04
C GLU A 441 8.80 -43.04 13.57
N ILE A 442 9.14 -41.92 14.20
CA ILE A 442 9.19 -41.78 15.67
C ILE A 442 7.78 -41.61 16.29
N LYS A 443 6.71 -41.53 15.49
CA LYS A 443 5.30 -41.40 15.95
C LYS A 443 5.06 -40.31 17.01
N GLY A 444 5.89 -39.25 17.02
CA GLY A 444 5.73 -38.10 17.92
C GLY A 444 6.14 -38.32 19.38
N THR A 445 6.81 -39.44 19.73
CA THR A 445 7.24 -39.72 21.11
C THR A 445 8.52 -38.98 21.53
N TRP A 446 9.24 -38.37 20.58
CA TRP A 446 10.52 -37.70 20.83
C TRP A 446 10.46 -36.26 20.32
N GLY A 447 10.71 -35.31 21.22
CA GLY A 447 10.79 -33.88 20.91
C GLY A 447 11.84 -33.23 21.79
N LEU A 448 12.82 -32.58 21.17
CA LEU A 448 13.81 -31.78 21.89
C LEU A 448 13.09 -30.61 22.62
N PRO A 449 13.45 -30.30 23.88
CA PRO A 449 12.95 -29.11 24.55
C PRO A 449 13.19 -27.87 23.68
N ARG A 450 12.23 -26.94 23.66
CA ARG A 450 12.28 -25.75 22.78
C ARG A 450 13.56 -24.93 22.97
N VAL A 451 14.09 -24.90 24.20
CA VAL A 451 15.32 -24.21 24.58
C VAL A 451 16.55 -24.78 23.85
N VAL A 452 16.55 -26.07 23.49
CA VAL A 452 17.62 -26.70 22.71
C VAL A 452 17.28 -26.67 21.23
N ALA A 453 16.05 -27.01 20.88
CA ALA A 453 15.62 -27.12 19.48
C ALA A 453 15.73 -25.78 18.73
N ALA A 454 15.35 -24.66 19.35
CA ALA A 454 15.36 -23.37 18.68
C ALA A 454 16.77 -22.86 18.35
N PRO A 455 17.74 -22.84 19.29
CA PRO A 455 19.12 -22.52 18.96
C PRO A 455 19.72 -23.46 17.91
N THR A 456 19.40 -24.76 17.93
CA THR A 456 19.90 -25.71 16.92
C THR A 456 19.36 -25.38 15.53
N VAL A 457 18.06 -25.14 15.39
CA VAL A 457 17.43 -24.82 14.10
C VAL A 457 17.93 -23.48 13.57
N VAL A 458 17.94 -22.45 14.41
CA VAL A 458 18.42 -21.12 14.04
C VAL A 458 19.92 -21.17 13.70
N GLY A 459 20.72 -21.87 14.50
CA GLY A 459 22.13 -22.08 14.24
C GLY A 459 22.38 -22.77 12.89
N PHE A 460 21.63 -23.82 12.58
CA PHE A 460 21.69 -24.48 11.27
C PHE A 460 21.35 -23.52 10.12
N VAL A 461 20.26 -22.74 10.23
CA VAL A 461 19.87 -21.74 9.23
C VAL A 461 20.95 -20.68 9.05
N VAL A 462 21.48 -20.14 10.15
CA VAL A 462 22.52 -19.09 10.14
C VAL A 462 23.80 -19.61 9.50
N VAL A 463 24.30 -20.79 9.90
CA VAL A 463 25.54 -21.37 9.37
C VAL A 463 25.39 -21.65 7.86
N THR A 464 24.28 -22.26 7.45
CA THR A 464 24.04 -22.52 6.02
C THR A 464 23.82 -21.24 5.22
N ALA A 465 23.22 -20.20 5.80
CA ALA A 465 23.07 -18.90 5.16
C ALA A 465 24.42 -18.18 5.00
N MET A 466 25.28 -18.20 6.02
CA MET A 466 26.64 -17.67 5.94
C MET A 466 27.47 -18.40 4.86
N TRP A 467 27.23 -19.71 4.69
CA TRP A 467 27.98 -20.53 3.72
C TRP A 467 27.48 -20.38 2.28
N LEU A 468 26.16 -20.43 2.03
CA LEU A 468 25.61 -20.54 0.68
C LEU A 468 24.83 -19.30 0.20
N PHE A 469 24.34 -18.47 1.13
CA PHE A 469 23.52 -17.31 0.78
C PHE A 469 24.34 -16.01 0.74
N MET A 470 25.13 -15.76 1.79
CA MET A 470 25.89 -14.51 1.92
C MET A 470 27.02 -14.30 0.90
N PRO A 471 27.71 -15.33 0.38
CA PRO A 471 28.71 -15.11 -0.66
C PRO A 471 28.14 -14.41 -1.89
N THR A 472 26.88 -14.66 -2.24
CA THR A 472 26.20 -13.99 -3.35
C THR A 472 25.91 -12.52 -3.05
N VAL A 473 25.51 -12.20 -1.80
CA VAL A 473 25.29 -10.82 -1.33
C VAL A 473 26.57 -9.98 -1.45
N ILE A 474 27.67 -10.49 -0.90
CA ILE A 474 28.97 -9.81 -0.87
C ILE A 474 29.54 -9.66 -2.28
N ARG A 475 29.55 -10.75 -3.06
CA ARG A 475 30.09 -10.75 -4.44
C ARG A 475 29.36 -9.75 -5.33
N SER A 476 28.05 -9.60 -5.12
CA SER A 476 27.21 -8.67 -5.87
C SER A 476 27.25 -7.24 -5.33
N LYS A 477 28.06 -6.97 -4.28
CA LYS A 477 28.17 -5.66 -3.60
C LYS A 477 26.82 -5.08 -3.16
N ILE A 478 25.85 -5.95 -2.91
CA ILE A 478 24.48 -5.57 -2.54
C ILE A 478 24.50 -4.80 -1.22
N ASP A 479 25.38 -5.18 -0.29
CA ASP A 479 25.57 -4.51 0.99
C ASP A 479 26.09 -3.08 0.81
N ALA A 480 27.08 -2.88 -0.07
CA ALA A 480 27.67 -1.57 -0.32
C ALA A 480 26.68 -0.64 -1.03
N GLU A 481 25.96 -1.14 -2.03
CA GLU A 481 24.91 -0.39 -2.72
C GLU A 481 23.76 -0.01 -1.79
N ALA A 482 23.28 -0.94 -0.96
CA ALA A 482 22.23 -0.65 0.02
C ALA A 482 22.66 0.42 1.04
N ARG A 483 23.92 0.40 1.51
CA ARG A 483 24.47 1.45 2.39
C ARG A 483 24.48 2.81 1.71
N MET A 484 24.93 2.89 0.46
CA MET A 484 24.96 4.15 -0.29
C MET A 484 23.55 4.71 -0.48
N GLU A 485 22.57 3.87 -0.79
CA GLU A 485 21.17 4.30 -0.91
C GLU A 485 20.59 4.79 0.42
N ALA A 486 20.89 4.13 1.53
CA ALA A 486 20.45 4.55 2.85
C ALA A 486 21.01 5.93 3.22
N ILE A 487 22.31 6.17 2.97
CA ILE A 487 22.95 7.48 3.21
C ILE A 487 22.32 8.56 2.31
N ALA A 488 22.12 8.25 1.03
CA ALA A 488 21.49 9.18 0.09
C ALA A 488 20.05 9.53 0.52
N LEU A 489 19.29 8.56 1.02
CA LEU A 489 17.95 8.78 1.55
C LEU A 489 17.97 9.67 2.80
N ILE A 490 18.86 9.39 3.75
CA ILE A 490 19.01 10.21 4.98
C ILE A 490 19.33 11.66 4.62
N ASN A 491 20.33 11.88 3.75
CA ASN A 491 20.72 13.21 3.29
C ASN A 491 19.57 13.92 2.54
N CYS A 492 18.78 13.17 1.77
CA CYS A 492 17.60 13.70 1.08
C CYS A 492 16.53 14.15 2.09
N VAL A 493 16.23 13.33 3.10
CA VAL A 493 15.27 13.70 4.16
C VAL A 493 15.76 14.91 4.95
N GLU A 494 17.05 14.95 5.30
CA GLU A 494 17.66 16.08 6.00
C GLU A 494 17.58 17.36 5.16
N GLY A 495 17.89 17.30 3.86
CA GLY A 495 17.79 18.46 2.99
C GLY A 495 16.37 18.93 2.74
N VAL A 496 15.40 18.01 2.63
CA VAL A 496 13.97 18.36 2.58
C VAL A 496 13.53 19.01 3.89
N TYR A 497 13.97 18.48 5.03
CA TYR A 497 13.68 19.05 6.34
C TYR A 497 14.27 20.47 6.47
N ILE A 498 15.52 20.68 6.06
CA ILE A 498 16.15 22.00 6.06
C ILE A 498 15.40 22.96 5.13
N TYR A 499 15.07 22.53 3.90
CA TYR A 499 14.30 23.34 2.97
C TYR A 499 12.92 23.73 3.54
N LEU A 500 12.17 22.76 4.08
CA LEU A 500 10.88 23.02 4.72
C LEU A 500 11.06 23.96 5.92
N LYS A 501 12.08 23.75 6.75
CA LYS A 501 12.40 24.65 7.87
C LYS A 501 12.68 26.06 7.36
N ASP A 502 13.44 26.23 6.29
CA ASP A 502 13.76 27.56 5.75
C ASP A 502 12.54 28.25 5.12
N VAL A 503 11.74 27.52 4.34
CA VAL A 503 10.51 28.04 3.72
C VAL A 503 9.48 28.43 4.77
N PHE A 504 9.29 27.62 5.81
CA PHE A 504 8.23 27.82 6.80
C PHE A 504 8.65 28.65 8.02
N MET A 505 9.94 28.66 8.41
CA MET A 505 10.43 29.33 9.62
C MET A 505 11.28 30.58 9.34
N ASN A 506 11.94 30.71 8.18
CA ASN A 506 12.92 31.78 7.96
C ASN A 506 12.44 32.95 7.06
N HIS A 507 11.22 32.93 6.53
CA HIS A 507 10.62 34.15 6.00
C HIS A 507 10.14 35.04 7.16
N LYS A 508 11.03 35.95 7.59
CA LYS A 508 10.77 37.03 8.55
C LYS A 508 9.47 37.79 8.20
N LEU A 509 8.70 38.03 9.27
CA LEU A 509 7.58 38.97 9.40
C LEU A 509 7.76 40.28 8.63
#